data_AF-A0A962ZPA0-F1
#
_entry.id   AF-A0A962ZPA0-F1
#
_cell.length_a   1.000
_cell.length_b   1.000
_cell.length_c   1.000
_cell.angle_alpha   90.00
_cell.angle_beta   90.00
_cell.angle_gamma   90.00
#
_symmetry.space_group_name_H-M   'P 1'
#
loop_
_entity.id
_entity.type
_entity.pdbx_description
1 polymer ?
#
loop_
_entity_poly.entity_id
_entity_poly.type
_entity_poly.pdbx_seq_one_letter_code
_entity_poly.pdbx_strand_id
1 'polypeptide(L)'
;LREQGVESLAIPHNSNGSNGQMFKLTDWAGDPLDDDYSMRRSRNEPLVEITQVKGTSDTHPLLSKNDEWADFEIAPYRVATKLYSEPAGGYVRDALLRGLQLEAGGVINPYKFGLIGSSDTHVSGDSLDEATFFSKAGMLDGTPQLRGSVPASFLYGTVMKFFDPGSVVEVDGRDYLASSSFEYWSASGLAGVWAEENTREAIYGAFRRKETFATTGPRIKLRFFAGFDFDETLLASPDLTATAYRSGVTMGGDLQADGGRTPAFLVWAMADPLAAPLQRVQIIKGWLENGEHREQVFDVACSDGREVDPASGRCPDNGARVDLSDCSISADVGAAEL
;
A
#
# COMPACT_ATOMS: atom_id res chain seq x y z
N LEU A 1 -31.14 -0.78 10.46
CA LEU A 1 -30.53 -0.64 9.12
C LEU A 1 -30.01 -1.98 8.60
N ARG A 2 -29.00 -2.60 9.20
CA ARG A 2 -28.48 -3.91 8.73
C ARG A 2 -29.50 -5.06 8.78
N GLU A 3 -30.29 -5.15 9.84
CA GLU A 3 -31.42 -6.10 9.92
C GLU A 3 -32.50 -5.86 8.83
N GLN A 4 -32.48 -4.69 8.19
CA GLN A 4 -33.35 -4.32 7.07
C GLN A 4 -32.64 -4.47 5.71
N GLY A 5 -31.48 -5.13 5.67
CA GLY A 5 -30.69 -5.35 4.46
C GLY A 5 -29.80 -4.18 4.04
N VAL A 6 -29.71 -3.10 4.83
CA VAL A 6 -28.84 -1.96 4.50
C VAL A 6 -27.43 -2.22 5.02
N GLU A 7 -26.53 -2.56 4.12
CA GLU A 7 -25.11 -2.79 4.42
C GLU A 7 -24.25 -1.54 4.22
N SER A 8 -23.20 -1.44 5.04
CA SER A 8 -22.20 -0.37 4.97
C SER A 8 -20.86 -0.87 5.50
N LEU A 9 -19.80 -0.35 4.89
CA LEU A 9 -18.42 -0.47 5.36
C LEU A 9 -17.74 0.89 5.26
N ALA A 10 -16.66 1.05 6.00
CA ALA A 10 -15.73 2.15 5.93
C ALA A 10 -14.37 1.60 5.48
N ILE A 11 -13.60 2.44 4.80
CA ILE A 11 -12.21 2.15 4.45
C ILE A 11 -11.39 3.29 5.05
N PRO A 12 -10.71 3.08 6.19
CA PRO A 12 -9.81 4.08 6.75
C PRO A 12 -8.68 4.38 5.76
N HIS A 13 -8.30 5.65 5.71
CA HIS A 13 -7.32 6.19 4.76
C HIS A 13 -6.43 7.23 5.44
N ASN A 14 -5.31 7.60 4.82
CA ASN A 14 -4.27 8.49 5.38
C ASN A 14 -3.72 8.04 6.75
N SER A 15 -3.50 6.73 6.96
CA SER A 15 -3.02 6.25 8.25
C SER A 15 -1.61 6.75 8.59
N ASN A 16 -0.74 6.94 7.59
CA ASN A 16 0.59 7.53 7.74
C ASN A 16 0.55 8.91 8.40
N GLY A 17 -0.44 9.73 8.06
CA GLY A 17 -0.67 11.06 8.62
C GLY A 17 -1.50 11.08 9.91
N SER A 18 -1.78 9.91 10.52
CA SER A 18 -2.67 9.80 11.69
C SER A 18 -2.02 10.09 13.03
N ASN A 19 -0.70 10.22 13.12
CA ASN A 19 0.06 10.33 14.36
C ASN A 19 -0.15 9.14 15.32
N GLY A 20 -0.03 7.93 14.79
CA GLY A 20 -0.19 6.70 15.55
C GLY A 20 -1.61 6.42 16.05
N GLN A 21 -2.60 7.18 15.59
CA GLN A 21 -3.98 7.09 16.11
C GLN A 21 -4.80 6.01 15.40
N MET A 22 -4.47 5.65 14.15
CA MET A 22 -5.31 4.75 13.36
C MET A 22 -5.30 3.32 13.92
N PHE A 23 -4.13 2.81 14.31
CA PHE A 23 -3.93 1.42 14.72
C PHE A 23 -3.44 1.31 16.17
N LYS A 24 -4.17 1.96 17.08
CA LYS A 24 -3.93 1.96 18.52
C LYS A 24 -4.36 0.65 19.19
N LEU A 25 -3.55 0.17 20.14
CA LEU A 25 -3.88 -0.98 21.00
C LEU A 25 -4.91 -0.67 22.10
N THR A 26 -5.52 0.51 22.06
CA THR A 26 -6.52 0.99 23.03
C THR A 26 -7.66 1.64 22.28
N ASP A 27 -8.82 1.67 22.93
CA ASP A 27 -10.02 2.30 22.37
C ASP A 27 -9.96 3.84 22.50
N TRP A 28 -11.09 4.50 22.24
CA TRP A 28 -11.18 5.96 22.31
C TRP A 28 -11.05 6.52 23.75
N ALA A 29 -11.37 5.71 24.77
CA ALA A 29 -11.25 6.05 26.18
C ALA A 29 -9.84 5.76 26.73
N GLY A 30 -9.02 5.03 25.98
CA GLY A 30 -7.69 4.60 26.39
C GLY A 30 -7.67 3.24 27.07
N ASP A 31 -8.81 2.54 27.10
CA ASP A 31 -8.92 1.20 27.64
C ASP A 31 -8.37 0.17 26.65
N PRO A 32 -7.81 -0.97 27.11
CA PRO A 32 -7.40 -2.05 26.22
C PRO A 32 -8.54 -2.51 25.32
N LEU A 33 -8.22 -2.84 24.06
CA LEU A 33 -9.21 -3.38 23.13
C LEU A 33 -9.78 -4.70 23.64
N ASP A 34 -11.08 -4.88 23.46
CA ASP A 34 -11.81 -6.11 23.75
C ASP A 34 -12.43 -6.70 22.48
N ASP A 35 -13.03 -7.89 22.62
CA ASP A 35 -13.64 -8.61 21.50
C ASP A 35 -14.82 -7.85 20.88
N ASP A 36 -15.61 -7.10 21.66
CA ASP A 36 -16.74 -6.34 21.13
C ASP A 36 -16.25 -5.22 20.21
N TYR A 37 -15.27 -4.44 20.67
CA TYR A 37 -14.63 -3.42 19.86
C TYR A 37 -14.00 -4.02 18.61
N SER A 38 -13.23 -5.10 18.77
CA SER A 38 -12.52 -5.74 17.65
C SER A 38 -13.47 -6.30 16.60
N MET A 39 -14.53 -6.99 17.01
CA MET A 39 -15.56 -7.48 16.08
C MET A 39 -16.27 -6.32 15.38
N ARG A 40 -16.58 -5.24 16.09
CA ARG A 40 -17.19 -4.05 15.51
C ARG A 40 -16.26 -3.41 14.48
N ARG A 41 -14.97 -3.32 14.77
CA ARG A 41 -13.99 -2.78 13.82
C ARG A 41 -13.86 -3.66 12.59
N SER A 42 -13.58 -4.96 12.75
CA SER A 42 -13.46 -5.91 11.63
C SER A 42 -14.72 -5.96 10.76
N ARG A 43 -15.90 -5.80 11.36
CA ARG A 43 -17.17 -5.71 10.62
C ARG A 43 -17.36 -4.39 9.88
N ASN A 44 -16.86 -3.28 10.38
CA ASN A 44 -17.07 -1.98 9.72
C ASN A 44 -15.91 -1.60 8.78
N GLU A 45 -14.70 -2.04 9.07
CA GLU A 45 -13.45 -1.68 8.39
C GLU A 45 -12.73 -2.94 7.86
N PRO A 46 -13.34 -3.70 6.93
CA PRO A 46 -12.73 -4.92 6.41
C PRO A 46 -11.52 -4.65 5.52
N LEU A 47 -11.35 -3.41 5.04
CA LEU A 47 -10.27 -2.98 4.16
C LEU A 47 -9.57 -1.77 4.75
N VAL A 48 -8.35 -1.49 4.30
CA VAL A 48 -7.62 -0.25 4.57
C VAL A 48 -6.99 0.28 3.28
N GLU A 49 -6.91 1.60 3.15
CA GLU A 49 -6.11 2.23 2.10
C GLU A 49 -4.63 2.22 2.52
N ILE A 50 -3.80 1.52 1.73
CA ILE A 50 -2.36 1.40 2.00
C ILE A 50 -1.54 2.44 1.25
N THR A 51 -2.06 3.03 0.17
CA THR A 51 -1.35 4.07 -0.59
C THR A 51 -2.33 5.05 -1.24
N GLN A 52 -1.89 6.30 -1.34
CA GLN A 52 -2.68 7.43 -1.83
C GLN A 52 -1.77 8.58 -2.28
N VAL A 53 -2.36 9.60 -2.90
CA VAL A 53 -1.68 10.89 -3.21
C VAL A 53 -0.93 11.52 -2.05
N LYS A 54 -1.30 11.24 -0.78
CA LYS A 54 -0.58 11.74 0.41
C LYS A 54 0.52 10.79 0.90
N GLY A 55 1.16 10.09 -0.03
CA GLY A 55 2.21 9.11 0.23
C GLY A 55 1.67 7.75 0.68
N THR A 56 2.59 6.81 0.82
CA THR A 56 2.27 5.44 1.22
C THR A 56 2.07 5.31 2.73
N SER A 57 1.13 4.45 3.10
CA SER A 57 0.89 3.94 4.45
C SER A 57 1.38 2.50 4.63
N ASP A 58 2.12 1.92 3.68
CA ASP A 58 2.64 0.55 3.78
C ASP A 58 3.52 0.32 5.03
N THR A 59 4.71 0.92 5.05
CA THR A 59 5.64 0.90 6.18
C THR A 59 6.50 2.16 6.26
N HIS A 60 7.39 2.21 7.25
CA HIS A 60 8.35 3.28 7.49
C HIS A 60 9.71 2.69 7.88
N PRO A 61 10.86 3.34 7.58
CA PRO A 61 12.19 2.77 7.89
C PRO A 61 12.46 2.55 9.39
N LEU A 62 11.74 3.27 10.26
CA LEU A 62 11.81 3.06 11.71
C LEU A 62 11.13 1.76 12.17
N LEU A 63 10.19 1.24 11.37
CA LEU A 63 9.38 0.05 11.66
C LEU A 63 9.95 -1.18 10.94
N SER A 64 10.23 -1.06 9.63
CA SER A 64 10.75 -2.14 8.77
C SER A 64 12.23 -1.93 8.43
N LYS A 65 13.11 -2.10 9.43
CA LYS A 65 14.55 -1.76 9.31
C LYS A 65 15.36 -2.60 8.31
N ASN A 66 14.81 -3.75 7.89
CA ASN A 66 15.48 -4.70 7.00
C ASN A 66 14.90 -4.68 5.57
N ASP A 67 14.04 -3.71 5.28
CA ASP A 67 13.41 -3.53 3.97
C ASP A 67 14.00 -2.27 3.32
N GLU A 68 14.70 -2.45 2.19
CA GLU A 68 15.36 -1.34 1.51
C GLU A 68 14.39 -0.37 0.82
N TRP A 69 13.10 -0.70 0.72
CA TRP A 69 12.07 0.13 0.10
C TRP A 69 11.09 0.70 1.12
N ALA A 70 11.39 0.57 2.41
CA ALA A 70 10.57 1.11 3.49
C ALA A 70 10.50 2.65 3.49
N ASP A 71 11.34 3.34 2.71
CA ASP A 71 11.38 4.80 2.55
C ASP A 71 10.67 5.32 1.29
N PHE A 72 9.99 4.45 0.54
CA PHE A 72 9.24 4.82 -0.65
C PHE A 72 8.08 5.78 -0.31
N GLU A 73 7.95 6.91 -1.01
CA GLU A 73 6.85 7.87 -0.91
C GLU A 73 6.36 8.23 0.52
N ILE A 74 7.30 8.48 1.42
CA ILE A 74 6.98 8.87 2.80
C ILE A 74 6.56 10.35 2.87
N ALA A 75 5.30 10.60 3.24
CA ALA A 75 4.84 11.91 3.68
C ALA A 75 4.98 12.03 5.22
N PRO A 76 5.85 12.92 5.74
CA PRO A 76 6.26 12.88 7.15
C PRO A 76 5.28 13.57 8.11
N TYR A 77 4.28 14.28 7.59
CA TYR A 77 3.44 15.17 8.38
C TYR A 77 2.06 14.60 8.63
N ARG A 78 1.42 15.07 9.71
CA ARG A 78 0.01 14.82 9.97
C ARG A 78 -0.83 15.52 8.92
N VAL A 79 -1.96 14.91 8.54
CA VAL A 79 -2.87 15.44 7.53
C VAL A 79 -3.20 16.91 7.79
N ALA A 80 -3.03 17.75 6.78
CA ALA A 80 -3.31 19.20 6.80
C ALA A 80 -2.48 20.02 7.81
N THR A 81 -1.32 19.52 8.25
CA THR A 81 -0.38 20.26 9.11
C THR A 81 1.07 20.04 8.67
N LYS A 82 2.01 20.74 9.32
CA LYS A 82 3.46 20.47 9.26
C LYS A 82 4.01 19.83 10.53
N LEU A 83 3.13 19.32 11.39
CA LEU A 83 3.55 18.55 12.54
C LEU A 83 3.96 17.17 12.07
N TYR A 84 5.10 16.67 12.54
CA TYR A 84 5.49 15.30 12.27
C TYR A 84 4.44 14.31 12.78
N SER A 85 4.19 13.28 11.98
CA SER A 85 3.33 12.15 12.34
C SER A 85 4.18 11.06 12.98
N GLU A 86 3.73 10.55 14.13
CA GLU A 86 4.31 9.35 14.75
C GLU A 86 4.07 8.12 13.87
N PRO A 87 5.13 7.41 13.39
CA PRO A 87 4.96 6.21 12.58
C PRO A 87 4.31 5.04 13.33
N ALA A 88 4.64 4.85 14.61
CA ALA A 88 4.11 3.72 15.37
C ALA A 88 2.57 3.84 15.51
N GLY A 89 1.83 2.90 14.91
CA GLY A 89 0.36 2.88 14.87
C GLY A 89 -0.23 3.67 13.70
N GLY A 90 0.61 4.17 12.80
CA GLY A 90 0.23 4.89 11.58
C GLY A 90 0.45 4.09 10.30
N TYR A 91 1.15 2.95 10.34
CA TYR A 91 1.47 2.17 9.14
C TYR A 91 0.82 0.80 9.14
N VAL A 92 0.49 0.32 7.94
CA VAL A 92 -0.33 -0.87 7.72
C VAL A 92 0.41 -2.15 8.11
N ARG A 93 1.69 -2.30 7.78
CA ARG A 93 2.49 -3.47 8.19
C ARG A 93 2.64 -3.58 9.71
N ASP A 94 2.86 -2.45 10.40
CA ASP A 94 2.84 -2.38 11.87
C ASP A 94 1.46 -2.76 12.44
N ALA A 95 0.37 -2.32 11.81
CA ALA A 95 -0.98 -2.70 12.22
C ALA A 95 -1.23 -4.21 12.10
N LEU A 96 -0.80 -4.85 11.01
CA LEU A 96 -0.92 -6.30 10.83
C LEU A 96 -0.19 -7.06 11.97
N LEU A 97 1.03 -6.64 12.33
CA LEU A 97 1.82 -7.24 13.40
C LEU A 97 1.21 -7.00 14.80
N ARG A 98 0.71 -5.77 15.06
CA ARG A 98 -0.08 -5.45 16.27
C ARG A 98 -1.33 -6.31 16.39
N GLY A 99 -1.98 -6.59 15.26
CA GLY A 99 -3.14 -7.47 15.19
C GLY A 99 -2.82 -8.88 15.66
N LEU A 100 -1.70 -9.44 15.18
CA LEU A 100 -1.20 -10.75 15.65
C LEU A 100 -0.90 -10.72 17.15
N GLN A 101 -0.33 -9.62 17.66
CA GLN A 101 -0.02 -9.47 19.09
C GLN A 101 -1.28 -9.46 19.96
N LEU A 102 -2.34 -8.78 19.53
CA LEU A 102 -3.64 -8.80 20.21
C LEU A 102 -4.23 -10.22 20.24
N GLU A 103 -4.16 -10.93 19.11
CA GLU A 103 -4.64 -12.31 18.99
C GLU A 103 -3.89 -13.27 19.90
N ALA A 104 -2.56 -13.17 19.97
CA ALA A 104 -1.75 -13.93 20.92
C ALA A 104 -2.07 -13.62 22.39
N GLY A 105 -2.57 -12.40 22.67
CA GLY A 105 -3.07 -11.97 23.97
C GLY A 105 -4.50 -12.42 24.29
N GLY A 106 -5.18 -13.11 23.37
CA GLY A 106 -6.54 -13.61 23.56
C GLY A 106 -7.65 -12.63 23.18
N VAL A 107 -7.33 -11.55 22.44
CA VAL A 107 -8.31 -10.59 21.90
C VAL A 107 -8.44 -10.80 20.40
N ILE A 108 -9.66 -10.79 19.87
CA ILE A 108 -9.88 -10.89 18.41
C ILE A 108 -9.06 -9.83 17.67
N ASN A 109 -8.36 -10.25 16.61
CA ASN A 109 -7.53 -9.36 15.79
C ASN A 109 -8.39 -8.33 15.02
N PRO A 110 -8.31 -7.03 15.33
CA PRO A 110 -9.08 -5.99 14.65
C PRO A 110 -8.41 -5.47 13.37
N TYR A 111 -7.13 -5.82 13.13
CA TYR A 111 -6.31 -5.32 12.04
C TYR A 111 -6.12 -6.33 10.93
N LYS A 112 -7.03 -7.29 10.84
CA LYS A 112 -7.05 -8.31 9.80
C LYS A 112 -7.84 -7.86 8.57
N PHE A 113 -7.40 -6.78 7.96
CA PHE A 113 -8.06 -6.14 6.82
C PHE A 113 -7.43 -6.55 5.46
N GLY A 114 -8.16 -6.32 4.38
CA GLY A 114 -7.63 -6.32 3.01
C GLY A 114 -7.06 -4.94 2.64
N LEU A 115 -6.41 -4.84 1.48
CA LEU A 115 -5.71 -3.63 1.05
C LEU A 115 -6.36 -3.02 -0.20
N ILE A 116 -6.41 -1.70 -0.27
CA ILE A 116 -6.72 -0.95 -1.48
C ILE A 116 -5.78 0.26 -1.64
N GLY A 117 -5.65 0.78 -2.86
CA GLY A 117 -5.11 2.12 -3.12
C GLY A 117 -6.23 3.06 -3.52
N SER A 118 -6.03 4.36 -3.43
CA SER A 118 -7.02 5.35 -3.88
C SER A 118 -6.36 6.69 -4.21
N SER A 119 -6.91 7.42 -5.18
CA SER A 119 -6.32 8.71 -5.58
C SER A 119 -6.61 9.85 -4.59
N ASP A 120 -7.69 9.75 -3.80
CA ASP A 120 -8.27 10.84 -2.99
C ASP A 120 -8.29 12.19 -3.73
N THR A 121 -8.63 12.15 -5.02
CA THR A 121 -8.72 13.35 -5.84
C THR A 121 -9.93 14.18 -5.46
N HIS A 122 -9.73 15.48 -5.21
CA HIS A 122 -10.81 16.44 -4.94
C HIS A 122 -11.09 17.31 -6.17
N VAL A 123 -10.66 16.83 -7.33
CA VAL A 123 -11.00 17.35 -8.65
C VAL A 123 -11.74 16.27 -9.45
N SER A 124 -12.38 16.64 -10.55
CA SER A 124 -13.28 15.74 -11.30
C SER A 124 -12.60 14.59 -12.04
N GLY A 125 -11.28 14.43 -11.90
CA GLY A 125 -10.49 13.40 -12.56
C GLY A 125 -9.34 12.91 -11.67
N ASP A 126 -8.85 11.72 -12.00
CA ASP A 126 -7.70 11.06 -11.40
C ASP A 126 -6.39 11.47 -12.10
N SER A 127 -5.31 11.52 -11.32
CA SER A 127 -3.96 11.80 -11.79
C SER A 127 -3.05 10.65 -11.34
N LEU A 128 -2.85 9.67 -12.22
CA LEU A 128 -2.19 8.38 -11.91
C LEU A 128 -0.86 8.18 -12.64
N ASP A 129 -0.38 9.23 -13.30
CA ASP A 129 0.89 9.27 -14.00
C ASP A 129 1.66 10.51 -13.54
N GLU A 130 2.87 10.29 -13.04
CA GLU A 130 3.76 11.35 -12.57
C GLU A 130 4.12 12.36 -13.67
N ALA A 131 4.27 11.90 -14.92
CA ALA A 131 4.63 12.78 -16.03
C ALA A 131 3.53 13.81 -16.35
N THR A 132 2.27 13.47 -16.05
CA THR A 132 1.10 14.32 -16.28
C THR A 132 0.45 14.77 -14.98
N PHE A 133 1.16 14.68 -13.85
CA PHE A 133 0.60 14.90 -12.53
C PHE A 133 0.11 16.34 -12.30
N PHE A 134 -1.18 16.47 -11.99
CA PHE A 134 -1.84 17.74 -11.72
C PHE A 134 -2.33 17.89 -10.28
N SER A 135 -1.99 16.94 -9.40
CA SER A 135 -2.37 16.95 -7.98
C SER A 135 -3.88 16.93 -7.74
N LYS A 136 -4.34 17.29 -6.54
CA LYS A 136 -5.68 16.93 -6.06
C LYS A 136 -6.56 18.05 -5.49
N ALA A 137 -6.00 19.18 -5.08
CA ALA A 137 -6.69 20.23 -4.32
C ALA A 137 -7.16 21.43 -5.18
N GLY A 138 -7.11 21.30 -6.51
CA GLY A 138 -7.65 22.26 -7.45
C GLY A 138 -6.88 23.58 -7.47
N MET A 139 -7.49 24.67 -7.01
CA MET A 139 -6.85 26.00 -7.06
C MET A 139 -5.63 26.14 -6.14
N LEU A 140 -5.51 25.27 -5.12
CA LEU A 140 -4.42 25.34 -4.14
C LEU A 140 -3.10 24.74 -4.66
N ASP A 141 -3.18 23.82 -5.61
CA ASP A 141 -2.06 23.01 -6.12
C ASP A 141 -2.13 22.80 -7.65
N GLY A 142 -2.99 23.53 -8.34
CA GLY A 142 -3.26 23.31 -9.77
C GLY A 142 -2.12 23.72 -10.70
N THR A 143 -1.16 24.51 -10.23
CA THR A 143 0.04 24.88 -11.02
C THR A 143 1.30 24.21 -10.47
N PRO A 144 2.32 23.94 -11.31
CA PRO A 144 3.57 23.33 -10.85
C PRO A 144 4.27 24.13 -9.72
N GLN A 145 4.12 25.45 -9.73
CA GLN A 145 4.68 26.33 -8.69
C GLN A 145 3.96 26.14 -7.34
N LEU A 146 2.63 26.07 -7.37
CA LEU A 146 1.81 25.87 -6.17
C LEU A 146 2.00 24.49 -5.54
N ARG A 147 2.34 23.48 -6.35
CA ARG A 147 2.73 22.14 -5.86
C ARG A 147 4.11 22.09 -5.22
N GLY A 148 4.94 23.10 -5.44
CA GLY A 148 6.36 23.03 -5.10
C GLY A 148 7.17 22.12 -6.05
N SER A 149 6.64 21.77 -7.23
CA SER A 149 7.37 20.95 -8.21
C SER A 149 8.39 21.76 -9.02
N VAL A 150 8.20 23.07 -9.13
CA VAL A 150 9.14 24.00 -9.79
C VAL A 150 9.36 25.23 -8.91
N PRO A 151 10.48 25.95 -9.10
CA PRO A 151 10.76 27.16 -8.34
C PRO A 151 9.63 28.21 -8.47
N ALA A 152 9.31 28.84 -7.35
CA ALA A 152 8.53 30.06 -7.32
C ALA A 152 9.24 31.17 -8.10
N SER A 153 8.47 32.09 -8.68
CA SER A 153 9.05 33.30 -9.28
C SER A 153 9.75 34.13 -8.21
N PHE A 154 10.82 34.84 -8.57
CA PHE A 154 11.60 35.66 -7.62
C PHE A 154 10.72 36.58 -6.76
N LEU A 155 9.81 37.31 -7.39
CA LEU A 155 8.91 38.23 -6.69
C LEU A 155 7.98 37.46 -5.73
N TYR A 156 7.38 36.37 -6.18
CA TYR A 156 6.43 35.62 -5.37
C TYR A 156 7.11 34.89 -4.21
N GLY A 157 8.26 34.25 -4.45
CA GLY A 157 9.08 33.63 -3.42
C GLY A 157 9.55 34.63 -2.37
N THR A 158 10.03 35.81 -2.79
CA THR A 158 10.45 36.89 -1.87
C THR A 158 9.29 37.38 -1.00
N VAL A 159 8.11 37.58 -1.59
CA VAL A 159 6.90 38.00 -0.86
C VAL A 159 6.48 36.92 0.14
N MET A 160 6.42 35.65 -0.27
CA MET A 160 6.05 34.55 0.61
C MET A 160 7.06 34.39 1.75
N LYS A 161 8.37 34.45 1.48
CA LYS A 161 9.42 34.42 2.52
C LYS A 161 9.25 35.54 3.55
N PHE A 162 8.80 36.72 3.14
CA PHE A 162 8.61 37.85 4.04
C PHE A 162 7.38 37.67 4.95
N PHE A 163 6.26 37.20 4.40
CA PHE A 163 4.99 37.09 5.16
C PHE A 163 4.82 35.76 5.90
N ASP A 164 5.33 34.67 5.33
CA ASP A 164 5.29 33.33 5.90
C ASP A 164 6.59 32.58 5.56
N PRO A 165 7.70 32.85 6.29
CA PRO A 165 8.99 32.23 6.02
C PRO A 165 8.95 30.70 6.02
N GLY A 166 8.03 30.09 6.78
CA GLY A 166 7.86 28.64 6.86
C GLY A 166 7.18 28.04 5.63
N SER A 167 6.64 28.84 4.72
CA SER A 167 5.98 28.39 3.49
C SER A 167 6.91 28.25 2.29
N VAL A 168 8.20 28.57 2.45
CA VAL A 168 9.19 28.52 1.37
C VAL A 168 10.40 27.72 1.82
N VAL A 169 10.86 26.82 0.96
CA VAL A 169 12.12 26.08 1.12
C VAL A 169 13.08 26.46 0.01
N GLU A 170 14.36 26.63 0.33
CA GLU A 170 15.41 26.87 -0.66
C GLU A 170 16.08 25.54 -1.03
N VAL A 171 16.08 25.20 -2.32
CA VAL A 171 16.70 24.01 -2.89
C VAL A 171 17.59 24.46 -4.05
N ASP A 172 18.89 24.14 -3.99
CA ASP A 172 19.88 24.54 -4.99
C ASP A 172 19.85 26.05 -5.34
N GLY A 173 19.69 26.89 -4.31
CA GLY A 173 19.64 28.36 -4.46
C GLY A 173 18.36 28.88 -5.13
N ARG A 174 17.32 28.06 -5.22
CA ARG A 174 16.01 28.43 -5.78
C ARG A 174 14.91 28.23 -4.75
N ASP A 175 13.91 29.11 -4.78
CA ASP A 175 12.82 29.12 -3.81
C ASP A 175 11.67 28.25 -4.30
N TYR A 176 11.20 27.33 -3.46
CA TYR A 176 10.06 26.47 -3.71
C TYR A 176 8.98 26.70 -2.66
N LEU A 177 7.72 26.67 -3.07
CA LEU A 177 6.61 26.73 -2.14
C LEU A 177 6.46 25.38 -1.44
N ALA A 178 6.24 25.42 -0.14
CA ALA A 178 6.09 24.25 0.71
C ALA A 178 4.97 24.46 1.74
N SER A 179 3.99 25.33 1.49
CA SER A 179 3.02 25.78 2.50
C SER A 179 2.14 24.67 3.06
N SER A 180 1.82 23.64 2.26
CA SER A 180 0.78 22.65 2.56
C SER A 180 1.22 21.19 2.39
N SER A 181 2.54 20.94 2.35
CA SER A 181 3.13 19.61 2.17
C SER A 181 2.77 18.96 0.83
N PHE A 182 2.36 19.75 -0.17
CA PHE A 182 2.01 19.29 -1.51
C PHE A 182 3.22 18.74 -2.26
N GLU A 183 4.43 19.15 -1.87
CA GLU A 183 5.69 18.64 -2.40
C GLU A 183 5.94 17.16 -2.10
N TYR A 184 5.19 16.56 -1.16
CA TYR A 184 5.23 15.12 -0.85
C TYR A 184 4.13 14.34 -1.55
N TRP A 185 3.31 14.99 -2.38
CA TRP A 185 2.19 14.31 -3.05
C TRP A 185 2.62 13.70 -4.36
N SER A 186 2.12 12.49 -4.64
CA SER A 186 2.45 11.68 -5.81
C SER A 186 1.20 11.29 -6.60
N ALA A 187 1.39 10.87 -7.84
CA ALA A 187 0.35 10.33 -8.71
C ALA A 187 -0.05 8.90 -8.28
N SER A 188 -0.54 8.76 -7.06
CA SER A 188 -0.81 7.45 -6.44
C SER A 188 -2.28 7.17 -6.21
N GLY A 189 -2.62 5.92 -6.55
CA GLY A 189 -3.56 5.09 -5.82
C GLY A 189 -4.69 4.52 -6.68
N LEU A 190 -4.63 3.22 -6.97
CA LEU A 190 -5.73 2.46 -7.54
C LEU A 190 -6.13 1.28 -6.66
N ALA A 191 -7.44 1.00 -6.64
CA ALA A 191 -8.01 -0.19 -6.03
C ALA A 191 -8.20 -1.28 -7.10
N GLY A 192 -7.52 -2.41 -6.92
CA GLY A 192 -7.81 -3.65 -7.63
C GLY A 192 -8.84 -4.48 -6.87
N VAL A 193 -9.87 -4.95 -7.56
CA VAL A 193 -10.97 -5.71 -6.95
C VAL A 193 -11.27 -6.94 -7.80
N TRP A 194 -11.10 -8.13 -7.24
CA TRP A 194 -11.53 -9.36 -7.90
C TRP A 194 -12.99 -9.65 -7.59
N ALA A 195 -13.89 -9.16 -8.45
CA ALA A 195 -15.32 -9.47 -8.41
C ALA A 195 -15.70 -10.40 -9.57
N GLU A 196 -16.67 -11.28 -9.35
CA GLU A 196 -17.19 -12.20 -10.37
C GLU A 196 -17.88 -11.44 -11.51
N GLU A 197 -18.52 -10.31 -11.17
CA GLU A 197 -19.26 -9.46 -12.10
C GLU A 197 -19.08 -7.98 -11.73
N ASN A 198 -19.30 -7.08 -12.69
CA ASN A 198 -19.32 -5.63 -12.44
C ASN A 198 -20.69 -5.17 -11.92
N THR A 199 -21.09 -5.72 -10.77
CA THR A 199 -22.30 -5.34 -10.04
C THR A 199 -21.92 -4.82 -8.66
N ARG A 200 -22.78 -3.97 -8.08
CA ARG A 200 -22.53 -3.44 -6.74
C ARG A 200 -22.39 -4.56 -5.72
N GLU A 201 -23.23 -5.58 -5.83
CA GLU A 201 -23.29 -6.72 -4.93
C GLU A 201 -22.02 -7.58 -5.02
N ALA A 202 -21.54 -7.88 -6.23
CA ALA A 202 -20.32 -8.66 -6.44
C ALA A 202 -19.07 -7.90 -5.97
N ILE A 203 -18.98 -6.59 -6.24
CA ILE A 203 -17.88 -5.72 -5.77
C ILE A 203 -17.91 -5.61 -4.24
N TYR A 204 -19.08 -5.38 -3.66
CA TYR A 204 -19.21 -5.31 -2.20
C TYR A 204 -18.87 -6.65 -1.55
N GLY A 205 -19.26 -7.76 -2.16
CA GLY A 205 -18.85 -9.10 -1.75
C GLY A 205 -17.33 -9.27 -1.77
N ALA A 206 -16.66 -8.74 -2.81
CA ALA A 206 -15.20 -8.76 -2.92
C ALA A 206 -14.51 -7.98 -1.79
N PHE A 207 -15.05 -6.80 -1.47
CA PHE A 207 -14.59 -6.01 -0.33
C PHE A 207 -14.74 -6.76 1.00
N ARG A 208 -15.86 -7.46 1.20
CA ARG A 208 -16.11 -8.25 2.42
C ARG A 208 -15.15 -9.43 2.56
N ARG A 209 -14.85 -10.15 1.48
CA ARG A 209 -13.87 -11.25 1.49
C ARG A 209 -12.41 -10.78 1.39
N LYS A 210 -12.18 -9.47 1.28
CA LYS A 210 -10.84 -8.85 1.24
C LYS A 210 -10.00 -9.25 0.03
N GLU A 211 -10.65 -9.66 -1.05
CA GLU A 211 -9.97 -10.03 -2.30
C GLU A 211 -9.70 -8.78 -3.15
N THR A 212 -8.89 -7.90 -2.59
CA THR A 212 -8.54 -6.60 -3.14
C THR A 212 -7.04 -6.35 -3.01
N PHE A 213 -6.50 -5.49 -3.88
CA PHE A 213 -5.11 -5.07 -3.82
C PHE A 213 -4.98 -3.59 -4.15
N ALA A 214 -3.82 -3.04 -3.85
CA ALA A 214 -3.48 -1.65 -4.10
C ALA A 214 -2.40 -1.56 -5.18
N THR A 215 -2.42 -0.48 -5.95
CA THR A 215 -1.29 -0.09 -6.80
C THR A 215 -1.01 1.39 -6.64
N THR A 216 0.24 1.79 -6.83
CA THR A 216 0.68 3.18 -6.78
C THR A 216 0.35 3.96 -8.06
N GLY A 217 -0.49 3.42 -8.95
CA GLY A 217 -0.82 4.05 -10.24
C GLY A 217 -0.90 3.05 -11.39
N PRO A 218 0.10 2.17 -11.60
CA PRO A 218 0.07 1.16 -12.66
C PRO A 218 -1.11 0.20 -12.51
N ARG A 219 -1.76 -0.15 -13.62
CA ARG A 219 -2.90 -1.08 -13.68
C ARG A 219 -2.45 -2.53 -13.77
N ILE A 220 -1.56 -2.94 -12.87
CA ILE A 220 -1.12 -4.33 -12.76
C ILE A 220 -2.31 -5.24 -12.42
N LYS A 221 -2.20 -6.53 -12.76
CA LYS A 221 -3.09 -7.57 -12.26
C LYS A 221 -2.29 -8.45 -11.31
N LEU A 222 -2.80 -8.65 -10.10
CA LEU A 222 -2.16 -9.48 -9.10
C LEU A 222 -3.16 -10.49 -8.55
N ARG A 223 -2.79 -11.77 -8.55
CA ARG A 223 -3.49 -12.82 -7.82
C ARG A 223 -2.53 -13.48 -6.85
N PHE A 224 -3.02 -13.76 -5.65
CA PHE A 224 -2.27 -14.47 -4.63
C PHE A 224 -3.18 -15.48 -3.94
N PHE A 225 -2.74 -16.73 -3.92
CA PHE A 225 -3.41 -17.84 -3.27
C PHE A 225 -2.46 -18.62 -2.36
N ALA A 226 -3.02 -19.28 -1.37
CA ALA A 226 -2.32 -20.26 -0.53
C ALA A 226 -3.12 -21.57 -0.45
N GLY A 227 -2.42 -22.71 -0.54
CA GLY A 227 -3.05 -24.03 -0.47
C GLY A 227 -2.02 -25.12 -0.19
N PHE A 228 -2.45 -26.25 0.38
CA PHE A 228 -1.55 -27.37 0.69
C PHE A 228 -1.34 -28.34 -0.47
N ASP A 229 -2.15 -28.23 -1.51
CA ASP A 229 -2.16 -29.12 -2.68
C ASP A 229 -1.71 -28.40 -3.97
N PHE A 230 -1.07 -27.24 -3.85
CA PHE A 230 -0.47 -26.56 -5.00
C PHE A 230 0.90 -27.15 -5.32
N ASP A 231 1.17 -27.35 -6.60
CA ASP A 231 2.47 -27.77 -7.13
C ASP A 231 2.80 -27.00 -8.43
N GLU A 232 4.02 -27.17 -8.94
CA GLU A 232 4.50 -26.45 -10.13
C GLU A 232 3.70 -26.76 -11.40
N THR A 233 3.04 -27.91 -11.49
CA THR A 233 2.24 -28.27 -12.68
C THR A 233 1.01 -27.38 -12.83
N LEU A 234 0.54 -26.78 -11.73
CA LEU A 234 -0.57 -25.83 -11.74
C LEU A 234 -0.26 -24.60 -12.60
N LEU A 235 1.01 -24.17 -12.66
CA LEU A 235 1.43 -22.99 -13.45
C LEU A 235 1.22 -23.17 -14.96
N ALA A 236 1.26 -24.41 -15.44
CA ALA A 236 1.01 -24.73 -16.85
C ALA A 236 -0.46 -25.06 -17.15
N SER A 237 -1.33 -25.04 -16.13
CA SER A 237 -2.73 -25.45 -16.29
C SER A 237 -3.57 -24.36 -16.95
N PRO A 238 -4.37 -24.67 -18.00
CA PRO A 238 -5.34 -23.72 -18.54
C PRO A 238 -6.45 -23.37 -17.54
N ASP A 239 -6.68 -24.24 -16.54
CA ASP A 239 -7.66 -24.05 -15.46
C ASP A 239 -7.02 -23.57 -14.15
N LEU A 240 -5.83 -22.96 -14.23
CA LEU A 240 -5.04 -22.50 -13.07
C LEU A 240 -5.90 -21.74 -12.06
N THR A 241 -6.62 -20.72 -12.52
CA THR A 241 -7.42 -19.85 -11.63
C THR A 241 -8.58 -20.62 -10.99
N ALA A 242 -9.33 -21.41 -11.76
CA ALA A 242 -10.46 -22.18 -11.26
C ALA A 242 -10.02 -23.25 -10.24
N THR A 243 -8.85 -23.86 -10.47
CA THR A 243 -8.27 -24.84 -9.55
C THR A 243 -7.77 -24.16 -8.26
N ALA A 244 -7.10 -23.01 -8.37
CA ALA A 244 -6.65 -22.23 -7.21
C ALA A 244 -7.81 -21.82 -6.29
N TYR A 245 -8.92 -21.33 -6.85
CA TYR A 245 -10.13 -21.00 -6.07
C TYR A 245 -10.77 -22.22 -5.40
N ARG A 246 -10.67 -23.41 -6.00
CA ARG A 246 -11.28 -24.63 -5.45
C ARG A 246 -10.44 -25.29 -4.36
N SER A 247 -9.11 -25.16 -4.42
CA SER A 247 -8.17 -25.93 -3.61
C SER A 247 -7.29 -25.09 -2.68
N GLY A 248 -7.45 -23.77 -2.69
CA GLY A 248 -6.76 -22.86 -1.78
C GLY A 248 -7.65 -21.71 -1.29
N VAL A 249 -7.02 -20.78 -0.60
CA VAL A 249 -7.61 -19.52 -0.14
C VAL A 249 -7.02 -18.36 -0.93
N THR A 250 -7.83 -17.34 -1.20
CA THR A 250 -7.40 -16.11 -1.87
C THR A 250 -6.72 -15.16 -0.87
N MET A 251 -6.01 -14.15 -1.41
CA MET A 251 -5.59 -13.00 -0.63
C MET A 251 -6.76 -12.41 0.18
N GLY A 252 -6.45 -12.02 1.43
CA GLY A 252 -7.44 -11.57 2.40
C GLY A 252 -8.15 -12.69 3.21
N GLY A 253 -7.99 -13.95 2.79
CA GLY A 253 -8.52 -15.14 3.45
C GLY A 253 -7.57 -15.79 4.46
N ASP A 254 -8.07 -16.83 5.14
CA ASP A 254 -7.37 -17.56 6.19
C ASP A 254 -7.11 -19.01 5.80
N LEU A 255 -5.84 -19.37 5.68
CA LEU A 255 -5.45 -20.77 5.56
C LEU A 255 -5.32 -21.39 6.96
N GLN A 256 -6.23 -22.28 7.30
CA GLN A 256 -6.16 -23.04 8.55
C GLN A 256 -4.97 -24.01 8.50
N ALA A 257 -4.21 -24.11 9.59
CA ALA A 257 -3.09 -25.03 9.66
C ALA A 257 -3.58 -26.49 9.51
N ASP A 258 -2.96 -27.24 8.59
CA ASP A 258 -3.25 -28.66 8.35
C ASP A 258 -2.11 -29.53 8.92
N GLY A 259 -2.10 -29.63 10.24
CA GLY A 259 -1.08 -30.38 10.97
C GLY A 259 0.34 -29.84 10.69
N GLY A 260 1.25 -30.73 10.29
CA GLY A 260 2.64 -30.40 9.95
C GLY A 260 2.88 -30.12 8.47
N ARG A 261 1.83 -29.97 7.65
CA ARG A 261 1.98 -29.71 6.21
C ARG A 261 2.43 -28.28 5.97
N THR A 262 3.35 -28.12 5.02
CA THR A 262 3.77 -26.81 4.54
C THR A 262 2.85 -26.36 3.42
N PRO A 263 2.24 -25.16 3.50
CA PRO A 263 1.45 -24.63 2.40
C PRO A 263 2.36 -24.15 1.26
N ALA A 264 1.84 -24.21 0.05
CA ALA A 264 2.42 -23.60 -1.13
C ALA A 264 1.65 -22.32 -1.49
N PHE A 265 2.37 -21.38 -2.10
CA PHE A 265 1.85 -20.10 -2.53
C PHE A 265 1.84 -20.04 -4.06
N LEU A 266 0.72 -19.59 -4.61
CA LEU A 266 0.59 -19.24 -6.02
C LEU A 266 0.47 -17.72 -6.12
N VAL A 267 1.49 -17.07 -6.66
CA VAL A 267 1.45 -15.65 -7.00
C VAL A 267 1.48 -15.53 -8.51
N TRP A 268 0.62 -14.67 -9.06
CA TRP A 268 0.58 -14.41 -10.49
C TRP A 268 0.41 -12.91 -10.72
N ALA A 269 1.41 -12.29 -11.34
CA ALA A 269 1.44 -10.86 -11.57
C ALA A 269 1.57 -10.56 -13.08
N MET A 270 0.78 -9.62 -13.57
CA MET A 270 0.88 -9.10 -14.94
C MET A 270 1.13 -7.59 -14.90
N ALA A 271 2.09 -7.13 -15.68
CA ALA A 271 2.42 -5.72 -15.83
C ALA A 271 1.25 -4.93 -16.43
N ASP A 272 1.22 -3.63 -16.15
CA ASP A 272 0.41 -2.70 -16.94
C ASP A 272 1.07 -2.53 -18.33
N PRO A 273 0.36 -2.80 -19.44
CA PRO A 273 0.93 -2.64 -20.79
C PRO A 273 1.32 -1.20 -21.13
N LEU A 274 0.91 -0.21 -20.33
CA LEU A 274 1.25 1.20 -20.49
C LEU A 274 2.29 1.72 -19.49
N ALA A 275 2.80 0.87 -18.60
CA ALA A 275 3.79 1.26 -17.58
C ALA A 275 5.08 0.42 -17.66
N ALA A 276 5.97 0.59 -16.68
CA ALA A 276 7.20 -0.17 -16.56
C ALA A 276 6.92 -1.69 -16.41
N PRO A 277 7.75 -2.56 -17.00
CA PRO A 277 7.69 -4.01 -16.78
C PRO A 277 7.91 -4.40 -15.31
N LEU A 278 7.50 -5.61 -14.93
CA LEU A 278 7.74 -6.16 -13.59
C LEU A 278 9.21 -6.56 -13.44
N GLN A 279 9.86 -6.12 -12.37
CA GLN A 279 11.23 -6.56 -12.04
C GLN A 279 11.23 -7.85 -11.21
N ARG A 280 10.36 -7.93 -10.20
CA ARG A 280 10.30 -9.06 -9.26
C ARG A 280 8.96 -9.09 -8.54
N VAL A 281 8.66 -10.24 -7.94
CA VAL A 281 7.59 -10.41 -6.96
C VAL A 281 8.21 -10.67 -5.59
N GLN A 282 7.68 -10.03 -4.57
CA GLN A 282 8.10 -10.23 -3.18
C GLN A 282 6.93 -10.68 -2.31
N ILE A 283 7.26 -11.49 -1.31
CA ILE A 283 6.37 -11.80 -0.18
C ILE A 283 7.02 -11.24 1.08
N ILE A 284 6.28 -10.37 1.75
CA ILE A 284 6.66 -9.83 3.07
C ILE A 284 5.94 -10.67 4.12
N LYS A 285 6.70 -11.37 4.95
CA LYS A 285 6.16 -12.22 6.01
C LYS A 285 6.31 -11.51 7.35
N GLY A 286 5.19 -11.26 8.03
CA GLY A 286 5.15 -10.86 9.44
C GLY A 286 4.77 -12.04 10.34
N TRP A 287 5.41 -12.16 11.52
CA TRP A 287 5.04 -13.15 12.53
C TRP A 287 5.41 -12.68 13.94
N LEU A 288 4.94 -13.42 14.94
CA LEU A 288 5.38 -13.25 16.31
C LEU A 288 6.39 -14.32 16.69
N GLU A 289 7.47 -13.91 17.35
CA GLU A 289 8.47 -14.80 17.91
C GLU A 289 8.77 -14.34 19.34
N ASN A 290 8.51 -15.20 20.32
CA ASN A 290 8.69 -14.88 21.75
C ASN A 290 7.98 -13.58 22.19
N GLY A 291 6.83 -13.26 21.58
CA GLY A 291 6.07 -12.04 21.85
C GLY A 291 6.59 -10.78 21.15
N GLU A 292 7.68 -10.88 20.38
CA GLU A 292 8.20 -9.77 19.58
C GLU A 292 7.72 -9.86 18.13
N HIS A 293 7.55 -8.69 17.50
CA HIS A 293 7.28 -8.61 16.07
C HIS A 293 8.52 -9.01 15.28
N ARG A 294 8.30 -9.84 14.26
CA ARG A 294 9.30 -10.22 13.26
C ARG A 294 8.74 -9.96 11.87
N GLU A 295 9.63 -9.55 10.98
CA GLU A 295 9.32 -9.30 9.59
C GLU A 295 10.50 -9.70 8.71
N GLN A 296 10.21 -10.28 7.55
CA GLN A 296 11.21 -10.60 6.55
C GLN A 296 10.63 -10.48 5.14
N VAL A 297 11.43 -9.91 4.24
CA VAL A 297 11.13 -9.81 2.81
C VAL A 297 11.77 -10.98 2.08
N PHE A 298 11.01 -11.65 1.23
CA PHE A 298 11.47 -12.73 0.35
C PHE A 298 11.18 -12.35 -1.09
N ASP A 299 12.20 -12.36 -1.94
CA ASP A 299 11.96 -12.34 -3.38
C ASP A 299 11.51 -13.75 -3.80
N VAL A 300 10.42 -13.87 -4.57
CA VAL A 300 9.82 -15.16 -4.94
C VAL A 300 9.72 -15.41 -6.44
N ALA A 301 9.82 -14.35 -7.25
CA ALA A 301 9.96 -14.44 -8.70
C ALA A 301 10.83 -13.28 -9.20
N CYS A 302 11.74 -13.57 -10.13
CA CYS A 302 12.63 -12.57 -10.72
C CYS A 302 12.40 -12.49 -12.23
N SER A 303 12.49 -11.30 -12.81
CA SER A 303 12.46 -11.13 -14.25
C SER A 303 13.77 -11.58 -14.93
N ASP A 304 13.77 -11.57 -16.27
CA ASP A 304 14.96 -11.75 -17.10
C ASP A 304 15.65 -13.11 -16.93
N GLY A 305 14.88 -14.16 -16.59
CA GLY A 305 15.39 -15.53 -16.41
C GLY A 305 16.33 -15.69 -15.21
N ARG A 306 16.30 -14.74 -14.27
CA ARG A 306 17.09 -14.81 -13.04
C ARG A 306 16.40 -15.68 -12.01
N GLU A 307 17.19 -16.22 -11.10
CA GLU A 307 16.71 -17.01 -9.96
C GLU A 307 17.03 -16.29 -8.66
N VAL A 308 16.19 -16.51 -7.66
CA VAL A 308 16.41 -16.01 -6.29
C VAL A 308 17.66 -16.67 -5.74
N ASP A 309 18.61 -15.87 -5.24
CA ASP A 309 19.81 -16.41 -4.58
C ASP A 309 19.41 -17.08 -3.25
N PRO A 310 19.63 -18.41 -3.07
CA PRO A 310 19.25 -19.11 -1.85
C PRO A 310 19.96 -18.62 -0.58
N ALA A 311 21.12 -17.97 -0.71
CA ALA A 311 21.86 -17.46 0.44
C ALA A 311 21.30 -16.13 0.96
N SER A 312 20.95 -15.22 0.06
CA SER A 312 20.42 -13.90 0.41
C SER A 312 18.89 -13.83 0.43
N GLY A 313 18.21 -14.74 -0.28
CA GLY A 313 16.76 -14.70 -0.50
C GLY A 313 16.32 -13.58 -1.44
N ARG A 314 17.24 -13.02 -2.25
CA ARG A 314 16.99 -11.86 -3.13
C ARG A 314 17.25 -12.19 -4.60
N CYS A 315 16.53 -11.52 -5.49
CA CYS A 315 16.80 -11.50 -6.92
C CYS A 315 18.10 -10.71 -7.19
N PRO A 316 19.03 -11.26 -7.99
CA PRO A 316 20.19 -10.52 -8.46
C PRO A 316 19.78 -9.29 -9.28
N ASP A 317 20.50 -8.17 -9.13
CA ASP A 317 20.22 -6.92 -9.85
C ASP A 317 20.20 -7.11 -11.38
N ASN A 318 19.05 -6.87 -12.00
CA ASN A 318 18.81 -7.00 -13.43
C ASN A 318 19.20 -5.77 -14.24
N GLY A 319 19.66 -4.70 -13.59
CA GLY A 319 20.00 -3.45 -14.26
C GLY A 319 18.82 -2.54 -14.56
N ALA A 320 17.60 -2.89 -14.15
CA ALA A 320 16.46 -1.98 -14.24
C ALA A 320 16.70 -0.73 -13.38
N ARG A 321 16.55 0.44 -13.98
CA ARG A 321 16.76 1.77 -13.38
C ARG A 321 15.72 2.77 -13.89
N VAL A 322 15.50 3.80 -13.09
CA VAL A 322 14.84 5.05 -13.47
C VAL A 322 15.91 6.14 -13.50
N ASP A 323 15.99 6.90 -14.58
CA ASP A 323 16.79 8.12 -14.65
C ASP A 323 16.01 9.26 -13.97
N LEU A 324 16.53 9.79 -12.88
CA LEU A 324 15.84 10.82 -12.09
C LEU A 324 15.86 12.21 -12.75
N SER A 325 16.63 12.40 -13.83
CA SER A 325 16.73 13.68 -14.53
C SER A 325 15.62 13.87 -15.56
N ASP A 326 15.11 12.78 -16.14
CA ASP A 326 14.06 12.80 -17.16
C ASP A 326 12.94 11.76 -16.96
N CYS A 327 13.00 11.01 -15.85
CA CYS A 327 12.06 9.95 -15.46
C CYS A 327 12.00 8.77 -16.45
N SER A 328 12.97 8.64 -17.37
CA SER A 328 13.03 7.50 -18.28
C SER A 328 13.41 6.22 -17.54
N ILE A 329 12.92 5.07 -18.03
CA ILE A 329 13.24 3.75 -17.48
C ILE A 329 14.16 2.99 -18.42
N SER A 330 14.90 2.02 -17.87
CA SER A 330 15.73 1.11 -18.67
C SER A 330 14.91 0.37 -19.73
N ALA A 331 15.42 0.30 -20.95
CA ALA A 331 14.84 -0.50 -22.02
C ALA A 331 15.22 -1.99 -21.87
N ASP A 332 14.39 -2.87 -22.40
CA ASP A 332 14.67 -4.31 -22.58
C ASP A 332 14.97 -5.12 -21.30
N VAL A 333 14.53 -4.65 -20.13
CA VAL A 333 14.64 -5.36 -18.85
C VAL A 333 13.30 -5.44 -18.13
N GLY A 334 13.07 -6.54 -17.43
CA GLY A 334 11.81 -6.82 -16.74
C GLY A 334 10.90 -7.77 -17.53
N ALA A 335 9.75 -8.11 -16.95
CA ALA A 335 8.82 -9.07 -17.49
C ALA A 335 7.39 -8.51 -17.58
N ALA A 336 6.65 -8.94 -18.60
CA ALA A 336 5.22 -8.65 -18.70
C ALA A 336 4.38 -9.48 -17.71
N GLU A 337 4.91 -10.60 -17.25
CA GLU A 337 4.24 -11.59 -16.41
C GLU A 337 5.28 -12.29 -15.52
N LEU A 338 4.96 -12.49 -14.24
CA LEU A 338 5.77 -13.20 -13.24
C LEU A 338 4.93 -14.18 -12.41
#